data_AF-A0A9E7MY54-F1
#
_entry.id   AF-A0A9E7MY54-F1
#
_cell.length_a   1.000
_cell.length_b   1.000
_cell.length_c   1.000
_cell.angle_alpha   90.00
_cell.angle_beta   90.00
_cell.angle_gamma   90.00
#
_symmetry.space_group_name_H-M   'P 1'
#
loop_
_entity.id
_entity.type
_entity.pdbx_description
1 polymer ?
#
loop_
_entity_poly.entity_id
_entity_poly.type
_entity_poly.pdbx_seq_one_letter_code
_entity_poly.pdbx_strand_id
1 'polypeptide(L)' 'MISKIDSKGRVYIPKSMRKKLTKDVYLVETPEGILIIPKPKDPIKELEQIGKKLPEKSIEELKKDIIKQALEEL' A
#
# COMPACT_ATOMS: atom_id res chain seq x y z
N MET A 1 -4.18 11.22 -15.92
CA MET A 1 -5.63 11.54 -15.90
C MET A 1 -5.85 12.60 -14.85
N ILE A 2 -6.58 13.66 -15.17
CA ILE A 2 -6.91 14.73 -14.22
C ILE A 2 -8.36 14.51 -13.78
N SER A 3 -8.60 14.40 -12.47
CA SER A 3 -9.93 14.37 -11.88
C SER A 3 -10.20 15.69 -11.16
N LYS A 4 -11.40 16.23 -11.29
CA LYS A 4 -11.83 17.40 -10.52
C LYS A 4 -12.33 16.96 -9.14
N ILE A 5 -12.09 17.81 -8.16
CA ILE A 5 -12.66 17.70 -6.82
C ILE A 5 -13.89 18.59 -6.78
N ASP A 6 -15.01 18.07 -6.30
CA ASP A 6 -16.23 18.87 -6.18
C ASP A 6 -16.22 19.77 -4.92
N SER A 7 -17.26 20.60 -4.77
CA SER A 7 -17.40 21.52 -3.63
C SER A 7 -17.48 20.83 -2.26
N LYS A 8 -17.68 19.52 -2.22
CA LYS A 8 -17.73 18.71 -1.00
C LYS A 8 -16.45 17.91 -0.77
N GLY A 9 -15.39 18.17 -1.55
CA GLY A 9 -14.11 17.46 -1.43
C GLY A 9 -14.11 16.05 -2.04
N ARG A 10 -15.13 15.66 -2.83
CA ARG A 10 -15.21 14.32 -3.40
C ARG A 10 -14.43 14.27 -4.72
N VAL A 11 -13.65 13.21 -4.91
CA VAL A 11 -12.96 12.90 -6.16
C VAL A 11 -13.57 11.66 -6.81
N TYR A 12 -13.87 11.75 -8.10
CA TYR A 12 -14.34 10.59 -8.86
C TYR A 12 -13.17 9.66 -9.20
N ILE A 13 -13.28 8.40 -8.76
CA ILE A 13 -12.33 7.34 -9.11
C ILE A 13 -12.88 6.53 -10.30
N PRO A 14 -12.15 6.47 -11.44
CA PRO A 14 -12.58 5.73 -12.62
C PRO A 14 -12.91 4.26 -12.36
N LYS A 15 -13.88 3.72 -13.10
CA LYS A 15 -14.32 2.31 -12.97
C LYS A 15 -13.18 1.30 -13.09
N SER A 16 -12.20 1.55 -13.96
CA SER A 16 -11.01 0.70 -14.12
C SER A 16 -10.17 0.63 -12.84
N MET A 17 -10.01 1.75 -12.13
CA MET A 17 -9.23 1.84 -10.89
C MET A 17 -9.99 1.31 -9.68
N ARG A 18 -11.32 1.49 -9.65
CA ARG A 18 -12.18 0.97 -8.56
C ARG A 18 -12.09 -0.55 -8.38
N LYS A 19 -11.71 -1.31 -9.42
CA LYS A 19 -11.48 -2.76 -9.30
C LYS A 19 -10.39 -3.13 -8.28
N LYS A 20 -9.45 -2.22 -8.03
CA LYS A 20 -8.35 -2.40 -7.06
C LYS A 20 -8.70 -1.89 -5.65
N LEU A 21 -9.88 -1.28 -5.48
CA LEU A 21 -10.31 -0.70 -4.22
C LEU A 21 -11.37 -1.56 -3.56
N THR A 22 -11.42 -1.53 -2.23
CA THR A 22 -12.51 -2.11 -1.44
C THR A 22 -13.54 -1.03 -1.11
N LYS A 23 -14.60 -1.39 -0.37
CA LYS A 23 -15.65 -0.45 0.04
C LYS A 23 -15.09 0.68 0.92
N ASP A 24 -14.11 0.33 1.75
CA ASP A 24 -13.46 1.24 2.70
C ASP A 24 -11.99 1.39 2.31
N VAL A 25 -11.44 2.59 2.45
CA VAL A 25 -10.05 2.90 2.12
C VAL A 25 -9.42 3.69 3.26
N TYR A 26 -8.11 3.52 3.44
CA TYR A 26 -7.28 4.41 4.22
C TYR A 26 -6.79 5.55 3.33
N LEU A 27 -6.87 6.78 3.85
CA LEU A 27 -6.25 7.96 3.25
C LEU A 27 -5.05 8.32 4.12
N VAL A 28 -3.87 8.36 3.50
CA VAL A 28 -2.62 8.69 4.18
C VAL A 28 -2.01 9.91 3.49
N GLU A 29 -1.70 10.93 4.27
CA GLU A 29 -0.99 12.11 3.79
C GLU A 29 0.51 11.80 3.69
N THR A 30 1.12 12.16 2.54
CA THR A 30 2.56 12.03 2.26
C THR A 30 3.08 13.38 1.76
N PRO A 31 4.41 13.62 1.74
CA PRO A 31 4.97 14.85 1.20
C PRO A 31 4.57 15.16 -0.25
N GLU A 32 4.28 14.11 -1.03
CA GLU A 32 3.92 14.17 -2.45
C GLU A 32 2.40 14.21 -2.69
N GLY A 33 1.57 14.03 -1.65
CA GLY A 33 0.13 14.12 -1.74
C GLY A 33 -0.64 13.14 -0.86
N ILE A 34 -1.68 12.51 -1.41
CA ILE A 34 -2.57 11.61 -0.67
C ILE A 34 -2.51 10.21 -1.28
N LEU A 35 -2.17 9.24 -0.46
CA LEU A 35 -2.19 7.82 -0.82
C LEU A 35 -3.54 7.20 -0.42
N ILE A 36 -4.17 6.50 -1.37
CA ILE A 36 -5.44 5.78 -1.16
C ILE A 36 -5.14 4.29 -1.11
N ILE A 37 -5.29 3.67 0.07
CA ILE A 37 -4.99 2.25 0.28
C ILE A 37 -6.30 1.50 0.55
N PRO A 38 -6.63 0.43 -0.19
CA PRO A 38 -7.81 -0.37 0.12
C PRO A 38 -7.69 -0.99 1.52
N LYS A 39 -8.77 -0.92 2.30
CA LYS A 39 -8.81 -1.64 3.57
C LYS A 39 -8.94 -3.14 3.30
N PRO A 40 -8.06 -3.98 3.89
CA PRO A 40 -8.19 -5.43 3.85
C PRO A 40 -9.56 -5.87 4.37
N LYS A 41 -10.16 -6.89 3.74
CA LYS A 41 -11.30 -7.59 4.37
C LYS A 41 -10.86 -8.36 5.60
N ASP A 42 -9.67 -8.95 5.53
CA ASP A 42 -9.04 -9.72 6.60
C ASP A 42 -7.54 -9.37 6.62
N PRO A 43 -7.11 -8.43 7.49
CA PRO A 43 -5.73 -7.98 7.54
C PRO A 43 -4.74 -9.11 7.86
N ILE A 44 -5.13 -10.09 8.67
CA ILE A 44 -4.25 -11.18 9.10
C ILE A 44 -4.01 -12.13 7.94
N LYS A 45 -5.07 -12.52 7.23
CA LYS A 45 -4.95 -13.40 6.07
C LYS A 45 -4.18 -12.74 4.93
N GLU A 46 -4.37 -11.45 4.71
CA GLU A 46 -3.62 -10.72 3.70
C GLU A 46 -2.14 -10.61 4.06
N LEU A 47 -1.82 -10.36 5.34
CA LEU A 47 -0.44 -10.39 5.85
C LEU A 47 0.20 -11.77 5.68
N GLU A 48 -0.53 -12.86 5.95
CA GLU A 48 -0.04 -14.22 5.73
C GLU A 48 0.29 -14.48 4.25
N GLN A 49 -0.55 -14.01 3.33
CA GLN A 49 -0.30 -14.14 1.89
C GLN A 49 0.90 -13.32 1.43
N ILE A 50 1.13 -12.15 2.02
CA ILE A 50 2.34 -11.35 1.78
C ILE A 50 3.56 -12.11 2.30
N GLY A 51 3.47 -12.67 3.52
CA GLY A 51 4.53 -13.48 4.13
C GLY A 51 4.93 -14.68 3.26
N LYS A 52 3.98 -15.35 2.62
CA LYS A 52 4.24 -16.47 1.68
C LYS A 52 5.02 -16.07 0.43
N LYS A 53 5.09 -14.79 0.09
CA LYS A 53 5.87 -14.28 -1.05
C LYS A 53 7.30 -13.88 -0.66
N LEU A 54 7.64 -13.91 0.63
CA LEU A 54 8.99 -13.64 1.08
C LEU A 54 9.93 -14.75 0.62
N PRO A 55 11.20 -14.42 0.32
CA PRO A 55 12.18 -15.44 -0.04
C PRO A 55 12.37 -16.43 1.11
N GLU A 56 12.70 -17.68 0.77
CA GLU A 56 13.09 -18.71 1.74
C GLU A 56 14.45 -18.37 2.34
N LYS A 57 14.44 -17.45 3.30
CA LYS A 57 15.60 -17.02 4.08
C LYS A 57 15.26 -17.12 5.55
N SER A 58 16.27 -17.36 6.37
CA SER A 58 16.10 -17.23 7.81
C SER A 58 15.76 -15.78 8.18
N ILE A 59 15.10 -15.61 9.32
CA ILE A 59 14.78 -14.27 9.85
C ILE A 59 16.05 -13.45 10.06
N GLU A 60 17.17 -14.08 10.43
CA GLU A 60 18.46 -13.42 10.63
C GLU A 60 19.04 -12.88 9.33
N GLU A 61 18.95 -13.64 8.23
CA GLU A 61 19.39 -13.19 6.91
C GLU A 61 18.52 -12.06 6.38
N LEU A 62 17.19 -12.17 6.53
CA LEU A 62 16.27 -11.09 6.15
C LEU A 62 16.59 -9.79 6.89
N LYS A 63 16.90 -9.87 8.20
CA LYS A 63 17.32 -8.69 8.98
C LYS A 63 18.60 -8.07 8.44
N LYS A 64 19.60 -8.88 8.12
CA LYS A 64 20.87 -8.40 7.55
C LYS A 64 20.63 -7.70 6.21
N ASP A 65 19.80 -8.29 5.35
CA ASP A 65 19.49 -7.73 4.03
C ASP A 65 18.77 -6.37 4.15
N ILE A 66 17.77 -6.26 5.03
CA ILE A 66 17.04 -5.00 5.28
C ILE A 66 17.99 -3.89 5.74
N ILE A 67 18.89 -4.19 6.68
CA ILE A 67 19.85 -3.22 7.19
C ILE A 67 20.83 -2.81 6.09
N LYS A 68 21.34 -3.77 5.32
CA LYS A 68 22.26 -3.49 4.22
C LYS A 68 21.61 -2.60 3.17
N GLN A 69 20.37 -2.90 2.77
CA GLN A 69 19.65 -2.10 1.79
C GLN A 69 19.38 -0.67 2.28
N ALA A 70 18.98 -0.51 3.54
CA ALA A 70 18.77 0.82 4.13
C ALA A 70 20.05 1.67 4.18
N LEU A 71 21.22 1.04 4.32
CA LEU A 71 22.52 1.72 4.28
C LEU A 71 22.98 2.07 2.86
N GLU A 72 22.57 1.31 1.84
CA GLU A 72 22.89 1.56 0.43
C GLU A 72 21.98 2.64 -0.20
N GLU A 73 20.76 2.82 0.30
CA GLU A 73 19.80 3.85 -0.14
C GLU A 73 19.98 5.21 0.57
N LEU A 74 20.98 5.32 1.46
CA LEU A 74 21.38 6.53 2.20
C LEU A 74 22.43 7.35 1.43
#